data_AF-A0A449AJD0-F1
#
_entry.id   AF-A0A449AJD0-F1
#
_cell.length_a   1.000
_cell.length_b   1.000
_cell.length_c   1.000
_cell.angle_alpha   90.00
_cell.angle_beta   90.00
_cell.angle_gamma   90.00
#
_symmetry.space_group_name_H-M   'P 1'
#
loop_
_entity.id
_entity.type
_entity.pdbx_description
1 polymer ?
#
loop_
_entity_poly.entity_id
_entity_poly.type
_entity_poly.pdbx_seq_one_letter_code
_entity_poly.pdbx_strand_id
1 'polypeptide(L)' 'MDLTATSMARDNNINLIIFNLLEENSILKALEGEIKHTEVTN' A
#
# COMPACT_ATOMS: atom_id res chain seq x y z
N MET A 1 -6.51 5.84 6.09
CA MET A 1 -7.08 6.42 4.86
C MET A 1 -8.46 6.95 5.16
N ASP A 2 -8.89 7.96 4.40
CA ASP A 2 -10.28 8.44 4.46
C ASP A 2 -11.23 7.45 3.75
N LEU A 3 -12.48 7.37 4.20
CA LEU A 3 -13.48 6.46 3.64
C LEU A 3 -13.70 6.67 2.14
N THR A 4 -13.62 7.92 1.68
CA THR A 4 -13.76 8.28 0.26
C THR A 4 -12.64 7.68 -0.58
N ALA A 5 -11.39 7.80 -0.12
CA ALA A 5 -10.22 7.29 -0.81
C ALA A 5 -10.21 5.75 -0.86
N THR A 6 -10.62 5.08 0.22
CA THR A 6 -10.75 3.61 0.24
C THR A 6 -11.83 3.13 -0.73
N SER A 7 -12.98 3.83 -0.77
CA SER A 7 -14.07 3.50 -1.69
C SER A 7 -13.65 3.68 -3.14
N MET A 8 -12.99 4.79 -3.49
CA MET A 8 -12.45 5.01 -4.83
C MET A 8 -11.45 3.94 -5.24
N ALA A 9 -10.54 3.54 -4.34
CA ALA A 9 -9.54 2.53 -4.64
C ALA A 9 -10.18 1.15 -4.86
N ARG A 10 -11.13 0.75 -4.00
CA ARG A 10 -11.88 -0.49 -4.14
C ARG A 10 -12.70 -0.53 -5.45
N ASP A 11 -13.43 0.53 -5.74
CA ASP A 11 -14.35 0.59 -6.89
C ASP A 11 -13.59 0.63 -8.23
N ASN A 12 -12.30 1.01 -8.21
CA ASN A 12 -11.42 1.03 -9.39
C ASN A 12 -10.36 -0.09 -9.42
N ASN A 13 -10.46 -1.10 -8.54
CA ASN A 13 -9.46 -2.19 -8.43
C ASN A 13 -8.02 -1.69 -8.24
N ILE A 14 -7.84 -0.62 -7.46
CA ILE A 14 -6.54 -0.08 -7.11
C ILE A 14 -6.08 -0.78 -5.82
N ASN A 15 -5.02 -1.58 -5.93
CA ASN A 15 -4.39 -2.20 -4.77
C ASN A 15 -3.66 -1.14 -3.95
N LEU A 16 -3.74 -1.27 -2.62
CA LEU A 16 -3.09 -0.34 -1.71
C LEU A 16 -2.05 -1.07 -0.88
N ILE A 17 -0.85 -0.51 -0.82
CA ILE A 17 0.26 -1.02 -0.01
C ILE A 17 0.55 -0.03 1.10
N ILE A 18 0.44 -0.47 2.33
CA ILE A 18 0.72 0.32 3.54
C ILE A 18 2.03 -0.19 4.12
N PHE A 19 3.06 0.66 4.13
CA PHE A 19 4.38 0.34 4.63
C PHE A 19 5.01 1.54 5.34
N ASN A 20 6.10 1.30 6.07
CA ASN A 20 6.84 2.37 6.73
C ASN A 20 7.84 3.01 5.76
N LEU A 21 7.65 4.30 5.46
CA LEU A 21 8.54 5.06 4.55
C LEU A 21 9.91 5.36 5.18
N LEU A 22 10.02 5.42 6.50
CA LEU A 22 11.24 5.83 7.20
C LEU A 22 12.33 4.75 7.22
N GLU A 23 12.01 3.52 6.79
CA GLU A 23 13.03 2.50 6.63
C GLU A 23 13.93 2.76 5.43
N GLU A 24 15.19 2.37 5.54
CA GLU A 24 16.16 2.52 4.46
C GLU A 24 15.73 1.71 3.23
N ASN A 25 15.67 2.37 2.07
CA ASN A 25 15.19 1.82 0.80
C ASN A 25 13.74 1.26 0.88
N SER A 26 12.91 1.83 1.76
CA SER A 26 11.52 1.39 2.01
C SER A 26 10.67 1.23 0.74
N ILE A 27 10.75 2.17 -0.20
CA ILE A 27 9.99 2.11 -1.47
C ILE A 27 10.46 0.94 -2.34
N LEU A 28 11.78 0.74 -2.44
CA LEU A 28 12.35 -0.33 -3.25
C LEU A 28 11.94 -1.69 -2.67
N LYS A 29 12.10 -1.85 -1.35
CA LYS A 29 11.69 -3.05 -0.61
C LYS A 29 10.17 -3.28 -0.65
N ALA A 30 9.36 -2.23 -0.74
CA ALA A 30 7.91 -2.35 -0.90
C ALA A 30 7.52 -2.89 -2.27
N LEU A 31 8.25 -2.51 -3.34
CA LEU A 31 8.06 -3.06 -4.68
C LEU A 31 8.57 -4.50 -4.79
N GLU A 32 9.67 -4.83 -4.10
CA GLU A 32 10.25 -6.18 -4.06
C GLU A 32 9.53 -7.13 -3.08
N GLY A 33 8.65 -6.61 -2.22
CA GLY A 33 7.93 -7.39 -1.21
C GLY A 33 8.75 -7.77 0.02
N GLU A 34 9.93 -7.16 0.19
CA GLU A 34 10.89 -7.49 1.25
C GLU A 34 10.65 -6.73 2.57
N ILE A 35 9.82 -5.69 2.56
CA ILE A 35 9.44 -4.95 3.78
C ILE A 35 8.14 -5.49 4.36
N LYS A 36 7.98 -5.40 5.69
CA LYS A 36 6.71 -5.67 6.35
C LYS A 36 5.68 -4.61 5.94
N HIS A 37 4.72 -5.03 5.11
CA HIS A 37 3.66 -4.17 4.61
C HIS A 37 2.30 -4.85 4.77
N THR A 38 1.24 -4.06 4.72
CA THR A 38 -0.14 -4.53 4.63
C THR A 38 -0.65 -4.20 3.24
N GLU A 39 -1.02 -5.24 2.49
CA GLU A 39 -1.70 -5.07 1.21
C GLU A 39 -3.22 -5.13 1.41
N VAL A 40 -3.93 -4.17 0.83
CA VAL A 40 -5.38 -4.19 0.74
C VAL A 40 -5.72 -4.44 -0.73
N THR A 41 -6.14 -5.68 -1.00
CA THR A 41 -6.61 -6.14 -2.31
C THR A 41 -8.13 -6.32 -2.28
N ASN A 42 -8.74 -6.32 -3.47
CA ASN A 42 -10.18 -6.51 -3.66
C ASN A 42 -10.61 -7.98 -3.51
#